data_AF-D1PTK2-F1
#
_entry.id   AF-D1PTK2-F1
#
_cell.length_a   1.000
_cell.length_b   1.000
_cell.length_c   1.000
_cell.angle_alpha   90.00
_cell.angle_beta   90.00
_cell.angle_gamma   90.00
#
_symmetry.space_group_name_H-M   'P 1'
#
loop_
_entity.id
_entity.type
_entity.pdbx_description
1 polymer ?
#
loop_
_entity_poly.entity_id
_entity_poly.type
_entity_poly.pdbx_seq_one_letter_code
_entity_poly.pdbx_strand_id
1 'polypeptide(L)'
;MINTNVTTMTTEEARHLLGKFYHAETTAWEESMLKKFFQTADTPRDLETDKQLFSELFNGQVDVPEGLEARLDKDIDRWNMVEKSVSRQSRVVSLRWIAGVAASLMLLFTLGTYLNNRPTTARPYVNNLRETYDNPTDAAGETERALTKFSIAINKGLNKINQTETTKRQ
;
A
#
# COMPACT_ATOMS: atom_id res chain seq x y z
N MET A 1 7.70 55.27 -55.18
CA MET A 1 7.31 55.68 -53.82
C MET A 1 6.43 54.57 -53.25
N ILE A 2 6.96 53.74 -52.37
CA ILE A 2 6.19 52.66 -51.74
C ILE A 2 5.67 53.23 -50.42
N ASN A 3 4.36 53.35 -50.30
CA ASN A 3 3.68 53.90 -49.13
C ASN A 3 3.67 52.83 -48.03
N THR A 4 4.72 52.77 -47.21
CA THR A 4 4.77 51.94 -46.00
C THR A 4 3.91 52.59 -44.92
N ASN A 5 2.60 52.34 -44.97
CA ASN A 5 1.75 52.45 -43.79
C ASN A 5 2.23 51.39 -42.79
N VAL A 6 3.18 51.76 -41.93
CA VAL A 6 3.53 50.99 -40.74
C VAL A 6 2.26 50.93 -39.90
N THR A 7 1.63 49.76 -39.83
CA THR A 7 0.50 49.48 -38.95
C THR A 7 0.97 49.66 -37.51
N THR A 8 0.86 50.88 -37.02
CA THR A 8 1.20 51.23 -35.64
C THR A 8 -0.01 50.88 -34.79
N MET A 9 0.18 49.96 -33.84
CA MET A 9 -0.86 49.57 -32.89
C MET A 9 -1.28 50.79 -32.07
N THR A 10 -2.58 51.01 -31.92
CA THR A 10 -3.11 52.13 -31.13
C THR A 10 -3.06 51.84 -29.64
N THR A 11 -3.12 52.88 -28.81
CA THR A 11 -3.11 52.73 -27.34
C THR A 11 -4.30 51.92 -26.82
N GLU A 12 -5.49 52.06 -27.42
CA GLU A 12 -6.68 51.30 -27.01
C GLU A 12 -6.55 49.81 -27.36
N GLU A 13 -6.01 49.49 -28.54
CA GLU A 13 -5.70 48.11 -28.92
C GLU A 13 -4.65 47.49 -27.99
N ALA A 14 -3.66 48.28 -27.57
CA ALA A 14 -2.66 47.86 -26.60
C ALA A 14 -3.30 47.52 -25.24
N ARG A 15 -4.22 48.35 -24.75
CA ARG A 15 -4.96 48.06 -23.50
C ARG A 15 -5.79 46.79 -23.59
N HIS A 16 -6.49 46.59 -24.69
CA HIS A 16 -7.26 45.37 -24.91
C HIS A 16 -6.36 44.13 -24.93
N LEU A 17 -5.23 44.19 -25.65
CA LEU A 17 -4.29 43.09 -25.70
C LEU A 17 -3.57 42.83 -24.38
N LEU A 18 -3.29 43.85 -23.58
CA LEU A 18 -2.79 43.67 -22.21
C LEU A 18 -3.80 42.95 -21.33
N GLY A 19 -5.09 43.28 -21.44
CA GLY A 19 -6.14 42.52 -20.76
C GLY A 19 -6.08 41.04 -21.10
N LYS A 20 -6.02 40.71 -22.40
CA LYS A 20 -5.83 39.31 -22.86
C LYS A 20 -4.53 38.70 -22.36
N PHE A 21 -3.43 39.45 -22.35
CA PHE A 21 -2.11 38.98 -21.93
C PHE A 21 -2.13 38.57 -20.45
N TYR A 22 -2.71 39.40 -19.59
CA TYR A 22 -2.87 39.09 -18.17
C TYR A 22 -3.83 37.92 -17.91
N HIS A 23 -4.75 37.64 -18.83
CA HIS A 23 -5.59 36.45 -18.82
C HIS A 23 -4.95 35.23 -19.50
N ALA A 24 -3.72 35.33 -20.02
CA ALA A 24 -3.03 34.28 -20.78
C ALA A 24 -3.80 33.82 -22.04
N GLU A 25 -4.53 34.75 -22.68
CA GLU A 25 -5.34 34.52 -23.89
C GLU A 25 -4.67 35.07 -25.17
N THR A 26 -3.43 35.55 -25.07
CA THR A 26 -2.68 36.09 -26.19
C THR A 26 -2.03 35.00 -27.03
N THR A 27 -1.94 35.28 -28.33
CA THR A 27 -1.13 34.51 -29.28
C THR A 27 0.28 35.10 -29.39
N ALA A 28 1.24 34.29 -29.85
CA ALA A 28 2.64 34.75 -30.03
C ALA A 28 2.77 35.97 -30.95
N TRP A 29 1.86 36.11 -31.93
CA TRP A 29 1.82 37.28 -32.82
C TRP A 29 1.34 38.54 -32.09
N GLU A 30 0.29 38.42 -31.27
CA GLU A 30 -0.22 39.54 -30.44
C GLU A 30 0.82 40.00 -29.41
N GLU A 31 1.53 39.06 -28.77
CA GLU A 31 2.64 39.37 -27.86
C GLU A 31 3.80 40.07 -28.57
N SER A 32 4.12 39.65 -29.79
CA SER A 32 5.14 40.31 -30.62
C SER A 32 4.72 41.75 -30.96
N MET A 33 3.43 42.00 -31.13
CA MET A 33 2.89 43.34 -31.39
C MET A 33 2.94 44.22 -30.13
N LEU A 34 2.58 43.69 -28.96
CA LEU A 34 2.76 44.35 -27.66
C LEU A 34 4.23 44.69 -27.40
N LYS A 35 5.14 43.74 -27.66
CA LYS A 35 6.59 43.96 -27.52
C LYS A 35 7.08 45.10 -28.40
N LYS A 36 6.68 45.12 -29.68
CA LYS A 36 7.04 46.21 -30.61
C LYS A 36 6.48 47.55 -30.17
N PHE A 37 5.22 47.60 -29.72
CA PHE A 37 4.58 48.82 -29.23
C PHE A 37 5.35 49.43 -28.06
N PHE A 38 5.70 48.63 -27.06
CA PHE A 38 6.47 49.12 -25.90
C PHE A 38 7.93 49.50 -26.23
N GLN A 39 8.49 48.99 -27.32
CA GLN A 39 9.83 49.36 -27.78
C GLN A 39 9.89 50.71 -28.51
N THR A 40 8.84 51.07 -29.26
CA THR A 40 8.86 52.26 -30.13
C THR A 40 7.98 53.42 -29.67
N ALA A 41 6.95 53.17 -28.83
CA ALA A 41 5.99 54.19 -28.45
C ALA A 41 6.42 55.02 -27.22
N ASP A 42 6.07 56.32 -27.27
CA ASP A 42 5.96 57.16 -26.07
C ASP A 42 4.68 56.75 -25.33
N THR A 43 4.86 55.91 -24.31
CA THR A 43 3.78 55.20 -23.63
C THR A 43 3.16 56.12 -22.60
N PRO A 44 1.82 56.31 -22.59
CA PRO A 44 1.19 57.18 -21.62
C PRO A 44 1.36 56.61 -20.20
N ARG A 45 1.25 57.50 -19.21
CA ARG A 45 1.65 57.24 -17.82
C ARG A 45 0.93 56.06 -17.16
N ASP A 46 -0.25 55.71 -17.64
CA ASP A 46 -1.04 54.55 -17.20
C ASP A 46 -0.41 53.20 -17.61
N LEU A 47 0.34 53.18 -18.71
CA LEU A 47 0.93 51.98 -19.33
C LEU A 47 2.46 51.87 -19.09
N GLU A 48 3.03 52.80 -18.32
CA GLU A 48 4.47 52.87 -18.06
C GLU A 48 4.95 51.66 -17.24
N THR A 49 4.14 51.20 -16.28
CA THR A 49 4.40 49.98 -15.52
C THR A 49 4.42 48.75 -16.43
N ASP A 50 3.46 48.64 -17.34
CA ASP A 50 3.40 47.52 -18.30
C ASP A 50 4.62 47.53 -19.23
N LYS A 51 5.06 48.72 -19.67
CA LYS A 51 6.28 48.86 -20.46
C LYS A 51 7.51 48.34 -19.72
N GLN A 52 7.66 48.68 -18.45
CA GLN A 52 8.77 48.19 -17.62
C GLN A 52 8.73 46.67 -17.48
N LEU A 53 7.55 46.12 -17.18
CA LEU A 53 7.34 44.66 -17.10
C LEU A 53 7.74 43.96 -18.40
N PHE A 54 7.27 44.44 -19.56
CA PHE A 54 7.63 43.84 -20.85
C PHE A 54 9.12 43.97 -21.16
N SER A 55 9.76 45.06 -20.73
CA SER A 55 11.22 45.21 -20.87
C SER A 55 11.97 44.16 -20.05
N GLU A 56 11.57 43.94 -18.79
CA GLU A 56 12.19 42.94 -17.92
C GLU A 56 11.94 41.51 -18.40
N LEU A 57 10.69 41.19 -18.76
CA LEU A 57 10.30 39.85 -19.21
C LEU A 57 10.97 39.44 -20.52
N PHE A 58 10.99 40.34 -21.51
CA PHE A 58 11.36 39.97 -22.89
C PHE A 58 12.73 40.45 -23.33
N ASN A 59 13.35 41.37 -22.59
CA ASN A 59 14.70 41.86 -22.88
C ASN A 59 15.65 41.65 -21.69
N GLY A 60 15.15 41.25 -20.52
CA GLY A 60 15.98 40.88 -19.38
C GLY A 60 16.82 39.65 -19.71
N GLN A 61 18.13 39.82 -19.76
CA GLN A 61 19.05 38.69 -19.68
C GLN A 61 19.13 38.28 -18.21
N VAL A 62 18.39 37.23 -17.85
CA VAL A 62 18.53 36.61 -16.53
C VAL A 62 19.74 35.70 -16.58
N ASP A 63 20.70 35.92 -15.68
CA ASP A 63 21.84 35.03 -15.54
C ASP A 63 21.35 33.68 -15.01
N VAL A 64 21.48 32.65 -15.83
CA VAL A 64 21.00 31.31 -15.50
C VAL A 64 22.08 30.62 -14.65
N PRO A 65 21.78 30.22 -13.40
CA PRO A 65 22.77 29.54 -12.56
C PRO A 65 23.33 28.28 -13.21
N GLU A 66 24.64 28.08 -13.08
CA GLU A 66 25.31 26.90 -13.62
C GLU A 66 24.68 25.61 -13.07
N GLY A 67 24.34 24.69 -13.98
CA GLY A 67 23.75 23.40 -13.65
C GLY A 67 22.26 23.44 -13.31
N LEU A 68 21.55 24.55 -13.52
CA LEU A 68 20.09 24.61 -13.38
C LEU A 68 19.41 23.57 -14.29
N GLU A 69 19.76 23.54 -15.58
CA GLU A 69 19.19 22.59 -16.55
C GLU A 69 19.42 21.13 -16.10
N ALA A 70 20.64 20.79 -15.72
CA ALA A 70 20.97 19.44 -15.24
C ALA A 70 20.19 19.05 -13.97
N ARG A 71 19.89 20.01 -13.09
CA ARG A 71 19.04 19.78 -11.91
C ARG A 71 17.59 19.55 -12.31
N LEU A 72 17.06 20.33 -13.25
CA LEU A 72 15.70 20.13 -13.76
C LEU A 72 15.54 18.76 -14.42
N ASP A 73 16.48 18.36 -15.28
CA ASP A 73 16.46 17.05 -15.93
C ASP A 73 16.42 15.91 -14.91
N LYS A 74 17.28 16.02 -13.89
CA LYS A 74 17.31 15.05 -12.79
C LYS A 74 15.99 14.99 -12.02
N ASP A 75 15.35 16.14 -11.78
CA ASP A 75 14.07 16.19 -11.07
C ASP A 75 12.92 15.61 -11.92
N ILE A 76 12.92 15.85 -13.23
CA ILE A 76 11.98 15.25 -14.19
C ILE A 76 12.12 13.73 -14.18
N ASP A 77 13.35 13.23 -14.29
CA ASP A 77 13.63 11.78 -14.25
C ASP A 77 13.19 11.16 -12.92
N ARG A 78 13.43 11.85 -11.80
CA ARG A 78 12.98 11.39 -10.48
C ARG A 78 11.45 11.28 -10.42
N TRP A 79 10.72 12.29 -10.89
CA TRP A 79 9.25 12.26 -10.89
C TRP A 79 8.70 11.12 -11.76
N ASN A 80 9.25 10.94 -12.96
CA ASN A 80 8.91 9.83 -13.84
C ASN A 80 9.18 8.45 -13.19
N MET A 81 10.27 8.33 -12.45
CA MET A 81 10.61 7.10 -11.73
C MET A 81 9.65 6.84 -10.56
N VAL A 82 9.29 7.89 -9.80
CA VAL A 82 8.34 7.77 -8.68
C VAL A 82 6.97 7.31 -9.18
N GLU A 83 6.45 7.91 -10.26
CA GLU A 83 5.16 7.52 -10.83
C GLU A 83 5.13 6.05 -11.30
N LYS A 84 6.19 5.61 -11.97
CA LYS A 84 6.34 4.21 -12.42
C LYS A 84 6.50 3.23 -11.25
N SER A 85 7.22 3.62 -10.20
CA SER A 85 7.48 2.76 -9.05
C SER A 85 6.22 2.55 -8.19
N VAL A 86 5.44 3.61 -7.94
CA VAL A 86 4.19 3.57 -7.17
C VAL A 86 3.13 2.73 -7.89
N SER A 87 2.97 2.91 -9.20
CA SER A 87 2.02 2.12 -10.00
C SER A 87 2.39 0.63 -10.09
N ARG A 88 3.69 0.32 -10.18
CA ARG A 88 4.16 -1.07 -10.16
C ARG A 88 3.97 -1.71 -8.78
N GLN A 89 4.27 -0.98 -7.70
CA GLN A 89 4.16 -1.49 -6.33
C GLN A 89 2.71 -1.76 -5.92
N SER A 90 1.77 -0.90 -6.29
CA SER A 90 0.34 -1.14 -6.02
C SER A 90 -0.19 -2.38 -6.74
N ARG A 91 0.25 -2.62 -7.99
CA ARG A 91 -0.13 -3.80 -8.79
C ARG A 91 0.40 -5.12 -8.21
N VAL A 92 1.65 -5.17 -7.75
CA VAL A 92 2.20 -6.41 -7.14
C VAL A 92 1.56 -6.72 -5.79
N VAL A 93 1.24 -5.70 -4.99
CA VAL A 93 0.54 -5.90 -3.71
C VAL A 93 -0.87 -6.44 -3.96
N SER A 94 -1.63 -5.88 -4.92
CA SER A 94 -2.98 -6.36 -5.23
C SER A 94 -2.98 -7.78 -5.79
N LEU A 95 -2.04 -8.12 -6.69
CA LEU A 95 -1.89 -9.47 -7.22
C LEU A 95 -1.60 -10.51 -6.13
N ARG A 96 -0.77 -10.16 -5.13
CA ARG A 96 -0.45 -11.09 -4.03
C ARG A 96 -1.65 -11.37 -3.13
N TRP A 97 -2.49 -10.36 -2.86
CA TRP A 97 -3.75 -10.54 -2.13
C TRP A 97 -4.76 -11.37 -2.92
N ILE A 98 -4.93 -11.08 -4.22
CA ILE A 98 -5.84 -11.83 -5.11
C ILE A 98 -5.41 -13.29 -5.19
N ALA A 99 -4.11 -13.56 -5.35
CA ALA A 99 -3.56 -14.92 -5.37
C ALA A 99 -3.83 -15.67 -4.05
N GLY A 100 -3.73 -14.99 -2.90
CA GLY A 100 -4.08 -15.57 -1.59
C GLY A 100 -5.57 -15.92 -1.47
N VAL A 101 -6.46 -15.04 -1.93
CA VAL A 101 -7.91 -15.30 -1.95
C VAL A 101 -8.23 -16.47 -2.89
N ALA A 102 -7.68 -16.45 -4.11
CA ALA A 102 -7.88 -17.51 -5.09
C ALA A 102 -7.39 -18.87 -4.58
N ALA A 103 -6.20 -18.93 -3.96
CA ALA A 103 -5.67 -20.18 -3.38
C ALA A 103 -6.58 -20.73 -2.27
N SER A 104 -7.13 -19.86 -1.43
CA SER A 104 -8.05 -20.25 -0.36
C SER A 104 -9.36 -20.81 -0.92
N LEU A 105 -9.92 -20.16 -1.95
CA LEU A 105 -11.11 -20.66 -2.65
C LEU A 105 -10.82 -21.99 -3.37
N MET A 106 -9.64 -22.13 -3.97
CA MET A 106 -9.22 -23.35 -4.66
C MET A 106 -9.08 -24.50 -3.68
N LEU A 107 -8.50 -24.28 -2.49
CA LEU A 107 -8.45 -25.27 -1.41
C LEU A 107 -9.85 -25.69 -0.96
N LEU A 108 -10.76 -24.73 -0.72
CA LEU A 108 -12.14 -25.03 -0.35
C LEU A 108 -12.86 -25.83 -1.44
N PHE A 109 -12.65 -25.47 -2.71
CA PHE A 109 -13.23 -26.17 -3.85
C PHE A 109 -12.68 -27.60 -3.98
N THR A 110 -11.36 -27.77 -3.86
CA THR A 110 -10.71 -29.09 -3.87
C THR A 110 -11.19 -29.96 -2.71
N LEU A 111 -11.25 -29.42 -1.48
CA LEU A 111 -11.73 -30.18 -0.32
C LEU A 111 -13.22 -30.50 -0.44
N GLY A 112 -14.04 -29.54 -0.87
CA GLY A 112 -15.47 -29.69 -1.04
C GLY A 112 -15.81 -30.74 -2.10
N THR A 113 -15.20 -30.67 -3.28
CA THR A 113 -15.36 -31.68 -4.34
C THR A 113 -14.82 -33.05 -3.92
N TYR A 114 -13.67 -33.08 -3.23
CA TYR A 114 -13.09 -34.32 -2.73
C TYR A 114 -13.97 -35.02 -1.69
N LEU A 115 -14.59 -34.28 -0.76
CA LEU A 115 -15.53 -34.81 0.23
C LEU A 115 -16.87 -35.23 -0.41
N ASN A 116 -17.36 -34.45 -1.37
CA ASN A 116 -18.61 -34.73 -2.09
C ASN A 116 -18.53 -35.98 -2.97
N ASN A 117 -17.37 -36.20 -3.61
CA ASN A 117 -17.17 -37.34 -4.51
C ASN A 117 -16.63 -38.59 -3.78
N ARG A 118 -16.62 -38.61 -2.44
CA ARG A 118 -16.30 -39.83 -1.70
C ARG A 118 -17.44 -40.82 -1.92
N PRO A 119 -17.19 -42.05 -2.39
CA PRO A 119 -18.19 -43.10 -2.30
C PRO A 119 -18.54 -43.23 -0.82
N THR A 120 -19.83 -43.15 -0.49
CA THR A 120 -20.40 -43.20 0.87
C THR A 120 -20.12 -44.56 1.51
N THR A 121 -18.86 -44.85 1.82
CA THR A 121 -18.45 -45.91 2.71
C THR A 121 -18.31 -45.28 4.07
N ALA A 122 -19.46 -45.05 4.71
CA ALA A 122 -19.52 -44.79 6.13
C ALA A 122 -18.77 -45.93 6.83
N ARG A 123 -17.55 -45.67 7.29
CA ARG A 123 -16.87 -46.56 8.25
C ARG A 123 -17.37 -46.14 9.62
N PRO A 124 -18.21 -46.95 10.30
CA PRO A 124 -18.62 -46.65 11.65
C PRO A 124 -17.39 -46.83 12.54
N TYR A 125 -16.83 -45.73 13.03
CA TYR A 125 -15.73 -45.73 14.01
C TYR A 125 -16.18 -46.28 15.38
N VAL A 126 -17.44 -46.67 15.53
CA VAL A 126 -18.06 -47.18 16.76
C VAL A 126 -17.98 -48.70 16.92
N ASN A 127 -17.56 -49.47 15.91
CA ASN A 127 -17.58 -50.94 16.00
C ASN A 127 -16.32 -51.57 16.63
N ASN A 128 -15.28 -50.78 16.93
CA ASN A 128 -13.99 -51.29 17.42
C ASN A 128 -13.64 -50.81 18.84
N LEU A 129 -14.54 -50.10 19.53
CA LEU A 129 -14.38 -49.81 20.94
C LEU A 129 -14.87 -51.03 21.74
N ARG A 130 -14.04 -52.07 21.77
CA ARG A 130 -14.30 -53.22 22.63
C ARG A 130 -13.91 -52.83 24.04
N GLU A 131 -14.91 -52.46 24.85
CA GLU A 131 -14.75 -52.23 26.28
C GLU A 131 -14.02 -53.43 26.91
N THR A 132 -13.06 -53.18 27.81
CA THR A 132 -12.19 -54.23 28.37
C THR A 132 -12.97 -55.26 29.20
N TYR A 133 -14.15 -54.89 29.68
CA TYR A 133 -15.11 -55.74 30.37
C TYR A 133 -16.50 -55.58 29.76
N ASP A 134 -17.16 -56.69 29.45
CA ASP A 134 -18.50 -56.70 28.84
C ASP A 134 -19.63 -56.45 29.87
N ASN A 135 -19.33 -56.57 31.17
CA ASN A 135 -20.29 -56.42 32.26
C ASN A 135 -19.80 -55.38 33.30
N PRO A 136 -20.59 -54.33 33.61
CA PRO A 136 -20.21 -53.30 34.56
C PRO A 136 -19.96 -53.82 35.99
N THR A 137 -20.60 -54.92 36.41
CA THR A 137 -20.37 -55.48 37.76
C THR A 137 -18.98 -56.11 37.88
N ASP A 138 -18.48 -56.70 36.80
CA ASP A 138 -17.19 -57.38 36.79
C ASP A 138 -16.04 -56.36 36.79
N ALA A 139 -16.21 -55.24 36.07
CA ALA A 139 -15.29 -54.12 36.10
C ALA A 139 -15.17 -53.50 37.50
N ALA A 140 -16.30 -53.33 38.20
CA ALA A 140 -16.31 -52.83 39.57
C ALA A 140 -15.62 -53.80 40.54
N GLY A 141 -15.94 -55.10 40.45
CA GLY A 141 -15.33 -56.12 41.30
C GLY A 141 -13.81 -56.22 41.12
N GLU A 142 -13.31 -56.10 39.88
CA GLU A 142 -11.86 -56.12 39.64
C GLU A 142 -11.18 -54.83 40.11
N THR A 143 -11.87 -53.69 40.02
CA THR A 143 -11.42 -52.42 40.59
C THR A 143 -11.30 -52.50 42.12
N GLU A 144 -12.29 -53.06 42.80
CA GLU A 144 -12.26 -53.27 44.25
C GLU A 144 -11.11 -54.18 44.67
N ARG A 145 -10.84 -55.24 43.90
CA ARG A 145 -9.69 -56.12 44.11
C ARG A 145 -8.36 -55.39 43.93
N ALA A 146 -8.24 -54.56 42.90
CA ALA A 146 -7.05 -53.75 42.66
C ALA A 146 -6.81 -52.76 43.80
N LEU A 147 -7.85 -52.04 44.24
CA LEU A 147 -7.80 -51.11 45.36
C LEU A 147 -7.43 -51.81 46.67
N THR A 148 -7.97 -53.00 46.92
CA THR A 148 -7.65 -53.79 48.12
C THR A 148 -6.18 -54.22 48.12
N LYS A 149 -5.66 -54.73 47.00
CA LYS A 149 -4.25 -55.09 46.85
C LYS A 149 -3.34 -53.89 47.08
N PHE A 150 -3.72 -52.72 46.55
CA PHE A 150 -3.01 -51.47 46.74
C PHE A 150 -2.97 -51.05 48.22
N SER A 151 -4.10 -51.12 48.92
CA SER A 151 -4.21 -50.83 50.35
C SER A 151 -3.32 -51.75 51.20
N ILE A 152 -3.31 -53.06 50.91
CA ILE A 152 -2.45 -54.03 51.58
C ILE A 152 -0.97 -53.70 51.34
N ALA A 153 -0.61 -53.34 50.11
CA ALA A 153 0.78 -52.99 49.77
C ALA A 153 1.25 -51.75 50.54
N ILE A 154 0.41 -50.71 50.66
CA ILE A 154 0.72 -49.52 51.46
C ILE A 154 0.87 -49.87 52.93
N ASN A 155 -0.08 -50.59 53.53
CA ASN A 155 -0.02 -50.96 54.95
C ASN A 155 1.22 -51.79 55.27
N LYS A 156 1.60 -52.70 54.37
CA LYS A 156 2.84 -53.48 54.49
C LYS A 156 4.08 -52.58 54.38
N GLY A 157 4.08 -51.60 53.49
CA GLY A 157 5.16 -50.61 53.36
C GLY A 157 5.32 -49.75 54.61
N LEU A 158 4.22 -49.22 55.15
CA LEU A 158 4.18 -48.41 56.37
C LEU A 158 4.63 -49.20 57.61
N ASN A 159 4.25 -50.47 57.72
CA ASN A 159 4.71 -51.31 58.83
C ASN A 159 6.23 -51.56 58.79
N LYS A 160 6.82 -51.71 57.60
CA LYS A 160 8.27 -51.90 57.46
C LYS A 160 9.07 -50.66 57.90
N ILE A 161 8.61 -49.46 57.55
CA ILE A 161 9.28 -48.22 57.99
C ILE A 161 9.20 -48.05 59.51
N ASN A 162 8.02 -48.29 60.11
CA ASN A 162 7.82 -48.12 61.55
C ASN A 162 8.69 -49.10 62.37
N GLN A 163 8.83 -50.35 61.94
CA GLN A 163 9.73 -51.33 62.58
C GLN A 163 11.22 -50.94 62.47
N THR A 164 11.59 -50.27 61.37
CA THR A 164 12.97 -49.81 61.17
C THR A 164 13.28 -48.58 62.03
N GLU A 165 12.29 -47.72 62.28
CA GLU A 165 12.42 -46.56 63.17
C GLU A 165 12.48 -46.94 64.65
N THR A 166 11.73 -47.96 65.08
CA THR A 166 11.81 -48.45 66.48
C THR A 166 13.10 -49.22 66.74
N THR A 167 13.63 -49.96 65.76
CA THR A 167 14.91 -50.68 65.87
C THR A 167 16.13 -49.74 65.88
N LYS A 168 16.03 -48.54 65.29
CA LYS A 168 17.11 -47.52 65.33
C LYS A 168 17.10 -46.65 66.59
N ARG A 169 16.09 -46.75 67.45
CA ARG A 169 15.97 -45.98 68.71
C ARG A 169 16.26 -46.80 69.98
N GLN A 170 16.70 -48.05 69.84
CA GLN A 170 17.24 -48.88 70.93
C GLN A 170 18.76 -49.00 70.83
#